data_AF-A0A3B3QFC3-F1
#
_entry.id   AF-A0A3B3QFC3-F1
#
_cell.length_a   1.000
_cell.length_b   1.000
_cell.length_c   1.000
_cell.angle_alpha   90.00
_cell.angle_beta   90.00
_cell.angle_gamma   90.00
#
_symmetry.space_group_name_H-M   'P 1'
#
loop_
_entity.id
_entity.type
_entity.pdbx_description
1 polymer ?
#
loop_
_entity_poly.entity_id
_entity_poly.type
_entity_poly.pdbx_seq_one_letter_code
_entity_poly.pdbx_strand_id
1 'polypeptide(L)'
;MSGRGKGGKGLGKGGAKRHRKVLRDNIQGITKPAIRRLARRGGVFLENVIRDAVTYTEHAKRKTVTAMDVVYALKRQGRTLYGFGG
;
A
#
# COMPACT_ATOMS: atom_id res chain seq x y z
N MET A 1 -41.69 -5.54 -31.53
CA MET A 1 -41.82 -4.72 -30.30
C MET A 1 -41.85 -5.64 -29.08
N SER A 2 -41.39 -5.12 -27.94
CA SER A 2 -41.09 -5.79 -26.66
C SER A 2 -39.75 -6.55 -26.64
N GLY A 3 -38.80 -6.30 -25.75
CA GLY A 3 -38.72 -5.38 -24.62
C GLY A 3 -37.48 -5.77 -23.81
N ARG A 4 -36.48 -4.88 -23.77
CA ARG A 4 -35.21 -5.09 -23.07
C ARG A 4 -35.42 -4.86 -21.57
N GLY A 5 -35.14 -5.87 -20.75
CA GLY A 5 -35.14 -5.74 -19.29
C GLY A 5 -34.01 -6.54 -18.65
N LYS A 6 -32.85 -5.89 -18.42
CA LYS A 6 -31.88 -6.40 -17.44
C LYS A 6 -32.42 -6.04 -16.06
N GLY A 7 -32.93 -7.03 -15.33
CA GLY A 7 -33.32 -6.88 -13.93
C GLY A 7 -32.15 -6.35 -13.11
N GLY A 8 -32.28 -5.13 -12.63
CA GLY A 8 -31.29 -4.45 -11.81
C GLY A 8 -31.08 -5.18 -10.50
N LYS A 9 -29.81 -5.35 -10.12
CA LYS A 9 -29.36 -5.91 -8.85
C LYS A 9 -29.94 -5.06 -7.71
N GLY A 10 -30.89 -5.62 -6.97
CA GLY A 10 -31.49 -4.98 -5.81
C GLY A 10 -30.41 -4.55 -4.82
N LEU A 11 -30.24 -3.25 -4.64
CA LEU A 11 -29.45 -2.70 -3.54
C LEU A 11 -30.34 -2.81 -2.30
N GLY A 12 -30.17 -3.90 -1.56
CA GLY A 12 -30.81 -4.08 -0.26
C GLY A 12 -30.53 -2.87 0.63
N LYS A 13 -31.56 -2.38 1.34
CA LYS A 13 -31.47 -1.28 2.30
C LYS A 13 -30.49 -1.67 3.41
N GLY A 14 -29.26 -1.23 3.25
CA GLY A 14 -28.15 -1.46 4.16
C GLY A 14 -26.94 -0.76 3.61
N GLY A 15 -27.01 0.58 3.53
CA GLY A 15 -25.87 1.39 3.12
C GLY A 15 -24.69 1.03 4.02
N ALA A 16 -23.68 0.36 3.44
CA ALA A 16 -22.44 0.11 4.15
C ALA A 16 -21.96 1.45 4.72
N LYS A 17 -21.87 1.55 6.05
CA LYS A 17 -21.40 2.77 6.71
C LYS A 17 -20.07 3.15 6.05
N ARG A 18 -20.08 4.24 5.28
CA ARG A 18 -18.87 4.86 4.78
C ARG A 18 -18.17 5.40 6.02
N HIS A 19 -17.26 4.59 6.54
CA HIS A 19 -16.32 5.05 7.55
C HIS A 19 -15.53 6.19 6.90
N ARG A 20 -15.78 7.42 7.33
CA ARG A 20 -14.93 8.57 7.03
C ARG A 20 -13.49 8.10 7.24
N LYS A 21 -12.62 8.26 6.23
CA LYS A 21 -11.19 7.94 6.38
C LYS A 21 -10.66 8.82 7.50
N VAL A 22 -10.56 8.26 8.70
CA VAL A 22 -9.66 8.80 9.72
C VAL A 22 -8.28 8.73 9.09
N LEU A 23 -7.56 9.85 9.04
CA LEU A 23 -6.14 9.85 8.69
C LEU A 23 -5.43 9.04 9.79
N ARG A 24 -5.35 7.73 9.59
CA ARG A 24 -4.53 6.83 10.38
C ARG A 24 -3.23 6.64 9.63
N ASP A 25 -2.12 6.72 10.35
CA ASP A 25 -0.81 6.42 9.79
C ASP A 25 -0.78 4.97 9.32
N ASN A 26 -0.84 4.80 7.99
CA ASN A 26 -0.85 3.48 7.35
C ASN A 26 0.54 2.84 7.34
N ILE A 27 1.56 3.54 7.84
CA ILE A 27 2.98 3.19 7.75
C ILE A 27 3.26 1.85 8.44
N GLN A 28 2.73 1.64 9.65
CA GLN A 28 2.89 0.38 10.37
C GLN A 28 1.98 -0.75 9.83
N GLY A 29 1.04 -0.45 8.94
CA GLY A 29 0.14 -1.42 8.33
C GLY A 29 0.64 -1.97 6.98
N ILE A 30 1.81 -1.52 6.50
CA ILE A 30 2.33 -1.93 5.20
C ILE A 30 2.90 -3.34 5.27
N THR A 31 2.07 -4.30 4.89
CA THR A 31 2.44 -5.71 4.81
C THR A 31 3.21 -6.03 3.51
N LYS A 32 4.06 -7.05 3.56
CA LYS A 32 4.80 -7.58 2.40
C LYS A 32 3.96 -7.79 1.11
N PRO A 33 2.73 -8.35 1.15
CA PRO A 33 1.90 -8.46 -0.05
C PRO A 33 1.39 -7.11 -0.58
N ALA A 34 1.17 -6.11 0.28
CA ALA A 34 0.79 -4.76 -0.16
C ALA A 34 1.91 -4.10 -0.97
N ILE A 35 3.15 -4.30 -0.54
CA ILE A 35 4.34 -3.84 -1.26
C ILE A 35 4.51 -4.53 -2.61
N ARG A 36 4.32 -5.86 -2.68
CA ARG A 36 4.34 -6.59 -3.97
C ARG A 36 3.29 -6.06 -4.95
N ARG A 37 2.11 -5.65 -4.46
CA ARG A 37 1.06 -5.02 -5.29
C ARG A 37 1.46 -3.63 -5.77
N LEU A 38 2.16 -2.84 -4.96
CA LEU A 38 2.67 -1.52 -5.33
C LEU A 38 3.73 -1.62 -6.44
N ALA A 39 4.69 -2.55 -6.31
CA ALA A 39 5.72 -2.77 -7.33
C ALA A 39 5.13 -3.09 -8.71
N ARG A 40 4.04 -3.88 -8.76
CA ARG A 40 3.34 -4.21 -10.01
C ARG A 40 2.69 -3.01 -10.69
N ARG A 41 2.42 -1.93 -9.97
CA ARG A 41 1.65 -0.77 -10.46
C ARG A 41 2.52 0.49 -10.64
N GLY A 42 3.67 0.54 -9.96
CA GLY A 42 4.45 1.76 -9.72
C GLY A 42 5.63 2.02 -10.65
N GLY A 43 5.87 1.16 -11.65
CA GLY A 43 7.02 1.27 -12.56
C GLY A 43 8.38 1.01 -11.88
N VAL A 44 9.46 1.22 -12.64
CA VAL A 44 10.84 0.82 -12.28
C VAL A 44 11.33 1.48 -10.99
N PHE A 45 10.95 2.74 -10.74
CA PHE A 45 11.37 3.47 -9.54
C PHE A 45 10.85 2.80 -8.27
N LEU A 46 9.53 2.57 -8.20
CA LEU A 46 8.92 1.95 -7.04
C LEU A 46 9.38 0.52 -6.88
N GLU A 47 9.60 -0.22 -7.96
CA GLU A 47 10.13 -1.59 -7.89
C GLU A 47 11.49 -1.67 -7.20
N ASN A 48 12.42 -0.78 -7.55
CA ASN A 48 13.77 -0.79 -6.97
C ASN A 48 13.77 -0.41 -5.48
N VAL A 49 13.04 0.63 -5.09
CA VAL A 49 12.92 1.04 -3.67
C VAL A 49 12.26 -0.06 -2.84
N ILE A 50 11.22 -0.69 -3.40
CA ILE A 50 10.48 -1.76 -2.75
C ILE A 50 11.35 -2.99 -2.53
N ARG A 51 12.19 -3.35 -3.51
CA ARG A 51 13.10 -4.50 -3.40
C ARG A 51 14.03 -4.34 -2.19
N ASP A 52 14.67 -3.18 -2.09
CA ASP A 52 15.60 -2.87 -0.99
C ASP A 52 14.85 -2.79 0.36
N ALA A 53 13.67 -2.18 0.42
CA ALA A 53 12.88 -2.07 1.64
C ALA A 53 12.41 -3.44 2.19
N VAL A 54 12.06 -4.38 1.29
CA VAL A 54 11.71 -5.75 1.69
C VAL A 54 12.93 -6.49 2.24
N THR A 55 14.11 -6.31 1.65
CA THR A 55 15.36 -6.90 2.14
C THR A 55 15.67 -6.45 3.57
N TYR A 56 15.55 -5.15 3.87
CA TYR A 56 15.74 -4.64 5.24
C TYR A 56 14.73 -5.24 6.24
N THR A 57 13.47 -5.39 5.81
CA THR A 57 12.42 -5.99 6.63
C THR A 57 12.71 -7.47 6.94
N GLU A 58 13.16 -8.23 5.94
CA GLU A 58 13.52 -9.65 6.08
C GLU A 58 14.75 -9.83 6.96
N HIS A 59 15.77 -8.99 6.79
CA HIS A 59 16.98 -8.99 7.62
C HIS A 59 16.65 -8.80 9.11
N ALA A 60 15.68 -7.93 9.40
CA ALA A 60 15.18 -7.69 10.75
C ALA A 60 14.16 -8.73 11.24
N LYS A 61 13.90 -9.81 10.48
CA LYS A 61 12.91 -10.88 10.79
C LYS A 61 11.49 -10.35 11.04
N ARG A 62 11.13 -9.21 10.45
CA ARG A 62 9.79 -8.60 10.55
C ARG A 62 8.90 -9.04 9.39
N LYS A 63 7.58 -9.06 9.60
CA LYS A 63 6.58 -9.29 8.53
C LYS A 63 5.98 -7.98 7.99
N THR A 64 6.33 -6.88 8.62
CA THR A 64 5.79 -5.54 8.40
C THR A 64 6.93 -4.59 8.07
N VAL A 65 6.79 -3.87 6.97
CA VAL A 65 7.76 -2.86 6.54
C VAL A 65 7.49 -1.59 7.32
N THR A 66 8.55 -1.02 7.88
CA THR A 66 8.52 0.24 8.63
C THR A 66 8.93 1.40 7.74
N ALA A 67 8.65 2.64 8.17
CA ALA A 67 9.15 3.82 7.49
C ALA A 67 10.69 3.80 7.35
N MET A 68 11.39 3.33 8.39
CA MET A 68 12.84 3.27 8.38
C MET A 68 13.39 2.35 7.29
N ASP A 69 12.75 1.22 7.01
CA ASP A 69 13.17 0.33 5.92
C ASP A 69 13.09 1.03 4.55
N VAL A 70 12.08 1.88 4.35
CA VAL A 70 11.89 2.68 3.13
C VAL A 70 12.87 3.85 3.08
N VAL A 71 13.08 4.55 4.20
CA VAL A 71 14.05 5.65 4.31
C VAL A 71 15.46 5.15 4.01
N TYR A 72 15.85 3.97 4.52
CA TYR A 72 17.13 3.37 4.23
C TYR A 72 17.27 2.92 2.78
N ALA A 73 16.23 2.30 2.20
CA ALA A 73 16.20 1.97 0.78
C ALA A 73 16.37 3.20 -0.12
N LEU A 74 15.69 4.30 0.21
CA LEU A 74 15.78 5.57 -0.52
C LEU A 74 17.15 6.24 -0.36
N LYS A 75 17.73 6.21 0.84
CA LYS A 75 19.07 6.74 1.12
C LYS A 75 20.14 6.02 0.29
N ARG A 76 20.01 4.70 0.09
CA ARG A 76 20.91 3.92 -0.76
C ARG A 76 20.90 4.37 -2.23
N GLN A 77 19.78 4.92 -2.70
CA GLN A 77 19.63 5.45 -4.06
C GLN A 77 19.95 6.96 -4.15
N GLY A 78 20.51 7.56 -3.09
CA GLY A 78 20.81 8.99 -3.05
C GLY A 78 19.58 9.91 -2.91
N ARG A 79 18.42 9.36 -2.55
CA ARG A 79 17.14 10.10 -2.44
C ARG A 79 16.71 10.21 -0.99
N THR A 80 17.39 11.04 -0.21
CA THR A 80 17.09 11.17 1.23
C THR A 80 15.69 11.74 1.49
N LEU A 81 14.92 11.07 2.34
CA LEU A 81 13.59 11.51 2.77
C LEU A 81 13.63 11.93 4.25
N TYR A 82 13.23 13.18 4.52
CA TYR A 82 13.23 13.77 5.87
C TYR A 82 11.88 13.57 6.59
N GLY A 83 11.90 13.61 7.93
CA GLY A 83 10.69 13.59 8.76
C GLY A 83 10.24 12.21 9.26
N PHE A 84 11.09 11.18 9.17
CA PHE A 84 10.72 9.78 9.46
C PHE A 84 11.59 9.09 10.54
N GLY A 85 12.39 9.83 11.32
CA GLY A 85 13.30 9.26 12.33
C GLY A 85 12.73 9.09 13.73
N GLY A 86 11.42 8.82 13.85
CA GLY A 86 10.70 8.69 15.13
C GLY A 86 10.63 7.26 15.65
#